data_AF-A0A7C5APF6-F1
#
_entry.id   AF-A0A7C5APF6-F1
#
_cell.length_a   1.000
_cell.length_b   1.000
_cell.length_c   1.000
_cell.angle_alpha   90.00
_cell.angle_beta   90.00
_cell.angle_gamma   90.00
#
_symmetry.space_group_name_H-M   'P 1'
#
loop_
_entity.id
_entity.type
_entity.pdbx_description
1 polymer ?
#
loop_
_entity_poly.entity_id
_entity_poly.type
_entity_poly.pdbx_seq_one_letter_code
_entity_poly.pdbx_strand_id
1 'polypeptide(L)'
;MEPFSLEGLGLEGPELPAPTPEEVTAGAPAVEEALQPFSLEELGLTQEEIAGLELAPEELAPVSVEETVPEVAAPVARPSVDELRARLAAQPEDEPSRLELARACAEAGSFEDGVEQYRWLIKKGSQGLEETIIADLRAWIEQEKEERRLQRLHRLLGDAYMKAGLYAQAVQEYAWVLSQPARR
;
A
#
# COMPACT_ATOMS: atom_id res chain seq x y z
N MET A 1 -56.12 0.64 -7.52
CA MET A 1 -54.77 0.58 -8.09
C MET A 1 -54.55 -0.86 -8.50
N GLU A 2 -54.61 -1.12 -9.80
CA GLU A 2 -54.25 -2.43 -10.33
C GLU A 2 -52.72 -2.61 -10.20
N PRO A 3 -52.23 -3.78 -9.78
CA PRO A 3 -50.79 -4.04 -9.77
C PRO A 3 -50.27 -4.13 -11.20
N PHE A 4 -49.04 -3.65 -11.40
CA PHE A 4 -48.35 -3.71 -12.68
C PHE A 4 -48.11 -5.17 -13.10
N SER A 5 -48.70 -5.57 -14.24
CA SER A 5 -48.53 -6.91 -14.82
C SER A 5 -47.37 -6.88 -15.82
N LEU A 6 -46.38 -7.76 -15.62
CA LEU A 6 -45.11 -7.82 -16.38
C LEU A 6 -45.30 -8.32 -17.83
N GLU A 7 -46.50 -8.79 -18.17
CA GLU A 7 -46.89 -9.30 -19.48
C GLU A 7 -47.00 -8.20 -20.56
N GLY A 8 -47.00 -6.92 -20.18
CA GLY A 8 -46.97 -5.79 -21.12
C GLY A 8 -45.59 -5.36 -21.61
N LEU A 9 -44.51 -5.99 -21.13
CA LEU A 9 -43.13 -5.58 -21.40
C LEU A 9 -42.40 -6.39 -22.48
N GLY A 10 -43.10 -7.21 -23.27
CA GLY A 10 -42.52 -7.84 -24.48
C GLY A 10 -41.23 -8.64 -24.23
N LEU A 11 -41.03 -9.16 -23.01
CA LEU A 11 -39.93 -10.03 -22.66
C LEU A 11 -40.30 -11.48 -22.97
N GLU A 12 -40.50 -11.79 -24.25
CA GLU A 12 -40.30 -13.16 -24.72
C GLU A 12 -38.80 -13.43 -24.57
N GLY A 13 -38.47 -14.34 -23.65
CA GLY A 13 -37.08 -14.59 -23.28
C GLY A 13 -36.22 -15.00 -24.47
N PRO A 14 -34.93 -14.64 -24.52
CA PRO A 14 -34.01 -15.39 -25.35
C PRO A 14 -33.93 -16.80 -24.77
N GLU A 15 -34.38 -17.80 -25.51
CA GLU A 15 -34.04 -19.20 -25.24
C GLU A 15 -32.51 -19.31 -25.16
N LEU A 16 -31.99 -19.42 -23.93
CA LEU A 16 -30.60 -19.80 -23.72
C LEU A 16 -30.45 -21.25 -24.16
N PRO A 17 -29.56 -21.57 -25.11
CA PRO A 17 -29.32 -22.96 -25.48
C PRO A 17 -28.83 -23.72 -24.23
N ALA A 18 -29.48 -24.84 -23.93
CA ALA A 18 -29.05 -25.75 -22.88
C ALA A 18 -27.62 -26.26 -23.17
N PRO A 19 -26.72 -26.34 -22.16
CA PRO A 19 -25.43 -26.97 -22.37
C PRO A 19 -25.61 -28.48 -22.53
N THR A 20 -25.51 -28.97 -23.76
CA THR A 20 -25.31 -30.39 -24.08
C THR A 20 -23.94 -30.85 -23.54
N PRO A 21 -23.87 -31.92 -22.73
CA PRO A 21 -22.62 -32.61 -22.44
C PRO A 21 -22.34 -33.63 -23.56
N GLU A 22 -21.09 -33.64 -24.04
CA GLU A 22 -20.39 -34.66 -24.84
C GLU A 22 -19.69 -34.09 -26.09
N GLU A 23 -18.35 -34.20 -26.03
CA GLU A 23 -17.42 -34.58 -27.10
C GLU A 23 -17.20 -33.66 -28.33
N VAL A 24 -15.99 -33.43 -28.84
CA VAL A 24 -14.61 -33.75 -28.43
C VAL A 24 -13.63 -33.00 -29.35
N THR A 25 -12.43 -32.71 -28.83
CA THR A 25 -11.15 -32.42 -29.53
C THR A 25 -11.04 -31.24 -30.50
N ALA A 26 -10.10 -30.33 -30.24
CA ALA A 26 -8.74 -30.40 -30.82
C ALA A 26 -7.97 -29.08 -30.60
N GLY A 27 -6.77 -29.20 -30.00
CA GLY A 27 -5.61 -28.38 -30.37
C GLY A 27 -5.55 -26.95 -29.84
N ALA A 28 -5.03 -26.78 -28.63
CA ALA A 28 -4.15 -25.66 -28.29
C ALA A 28 -3.12 -26.17 -27.27
N PRO A 29 -1.81 -26.03 -27.54
CA PRO A 29 -0.78 -26.65 -26.72
C PRO A 29 -0.78 -26.03 -25.33
N ALA A 30 -0.69 -26.90 -24.32
CA ALA A 30 -0.16 -26.54 -23.02
C ALA A 30 1.26 -25.98 -23.25
N VAL A 31 1.38 -24.66 -23.33
CA VAL A 31 2.64 -23.99 -23.06
C VAL A 31 2.65 -23.81 -21.55
N GLU A 32 2.93 -24.91 -20.85
CA GLU A 32 3.68 -24.78 -19.60
C GLU A 32 4.91 -23.96 -20.00
N GLU A 33 4.95 -22.70 -19.58
CA GLU A 33 6.15 -21.88 -19.65
C GLU A 33 7.24 -22.62 -18.86
N ALA A 34 7.91 -23.53 -19.55
CA ALA A 34 9.30 -23.84 -19.33
C ALA A 34 10.06 -22.53 -19.56
N LEU A 35 10.00 -21.64 -18.55
CA LEU A 35 10.98 -20.59 -18.35
C LEU A 35 12.29 -21.34 -18.14
N GLN A 36 12.96 -21.66 -19.24
CA GLN A 36 14.33 -22.12 -19.20
C GLN A 36 15.07 -21.01 -18.43
N PRO A 37 15.77 -21.34 -17.32
CA PRO A 37 16.61 -20.34 -16.69
C PRO A 37 17.59 -19.84 -17.75
N PHE A 38 17.82 -18.54 -17.76
CA PHE A 38 18.82 -17.93 -18.63
C PHE A 38 20.15 -18.68 -18.46
N SER A 39 20.74 -19.10 -19.57
CA SER A 39 22.08 -19.66 -19.61
C SER A 39 23.09 -18.51 -19.64
N LEU A 40 24.11 -18.56 -18.79
CA LEU A 40 25.14 -17.51 -18.65
C LEU A 40 25.92 -17.25 -19.96
N GLU A 41 25.93 -18.23 -20.86
CA GLU A 41 26.49 -18.08 -22.20
C GLU A 41 25.73 -17.03 -23.04
N GLU A 42 24.43 -16.84 -22.80
CA GLU A 42 23.60 -15.85 -23.51
C GLU A 42 23.93 -14.40 -23.10
N LEU A 43 24.55 -14.22 -21.93
CA LEU A 43 25.08 -12.94 -21.44
C LEU A 43 26.54 -12.70 -21.87
N GLY A 44 27.12 -13.59 -22.69
CA GLY A 44 28.49 -13.49 -23.17
C GLY A 44 29.56 -13.73 -22.09
N LEU A 45 29.19 -14.28 -20.94
CA LEU A 45 30.11 -14.63 -19.86
C LEU A 45 30.57 -16.08 -20.05
N THR A 46 31.86 -16.31 -20.26
CA THR A 46 32.39 -17.68 -20.28
C THR A 46 32.60 -18.20 -18.87
N GLN A 47 32.57 -19.53 -18.69
CA GLN A 47 32.75 -20.17 -17.38
C GLN A 47 34.11 -19.81 -16.74
N GLU A 48 35.11 -19.46 -17.56
CA GLU A 48 36.41 -18.96 -17.11
C GLU A 48 36.35 -17.54 -16.51
N GLU A 49 35.49 -16.64 -17.01
CA GLU A 49 35.31 -15.29 -16.42
C GLU A 49 34.57 -15.35 -15.09
N ILE A 50 33.64 -16.30 -14.92
CA ILE A 50 32.92 -16.53 -13.67
C ILE A 50 33.88 -17.10 -12.60
N ALA A 51 34.78 -18.00 -12.99
CA ALA A 51 35.81 -18.55 -12.11
C ALA A 51 36.79 -17.48 -11.60
N GLY A 52 37.00 -16.39 -12.36
CA GLY A 52 37.81 -15.24 -11.92
C GLY A 52 37.10 -14.34 -10.89
N LEU A 53 35.79 -14.53 -10.68
CA LEU A 53 34.98 -13.79 -9.72
C LEU A 53 34.80 -14.53 -8.39
N GLU A 54 35.53 -15.63 -8.16
CA GLU A 54 35.71 -16.21 -6.83
C GLU A 54 36.60 -15.27 -5.99
N LEU A 55 35.96 -14.44 -5.16
CA LEU A 55 36.62 -13.78 -4.04
C LEU A 55 37.38 -14.84 -3.23
N ALA A 56 38.69 -14.69 -3.15
CA ALA A 56 39.58 -15.51 -2.35
C ALA A 56 39.03 -15.71 -0.93
N PRO A 57 38.82 -16.96 -0.48
CA PRO A 57 38.58 -17.26 0.92
C PRO A 57 39.89 -17.72 1.57
N GLU A 58 40.72 -16.78 2.04
CA GLU A 58 41.81 -17.08 2.99
C GLU A 58 41.90 -15.90 3.97
N GLU A 59 41.27 -16.02 5.14
CA GLU A 59 41.84 -16.55 6.39
C GLU A 59 42.62 -15.48 7.17
N LEU A 60 41.94 -14.81 8.12
CA LEU A 60 42.57 -14.23 9.31
C LEU A 60 41.62 -14.31 10.51
N ALA A 61 41.97 -15.22 11.43
CA ALA A 61 41.79 -15.32 12.89
C ALA A 61 40.71 -14.47 13.64
N PRO A 62 40.14 -15.01 14.74
CA PRO A 62 39.20 -14.28 15.59
C PRO A 62 39.93 -13.17 16.37
N VAL A 63 39.88 -11.95 15.85
CA VAL A 63 40.18 -10.74 16.63
C VAL A 63 38.93 -10.35 17.41
N SER A 64 38.95 -10.71 18.70
CA SER A 64 38.12 -10.08 19.72
C SER A 64 38.47 -8.60 19.76
N VAL A 65 37.73 -7.79 18.99
CA VAL A 65 37.68 -6.34 19.14
C VAL A 65 36.33 -6.02 19.74
N GLU A 66 36.36 -5.83 21.06
CA GLU A 66 35.35 -5.05 21.77
C GLU A 66 35.48 -3.60 21.27
N GLU A 67 34.79 -3.28 20.17
CA GLU A 67 34.57 -1.89 19.75
C GLU A 67 33.17 -1.80 19.14
N THR A 68 32.31 -1.11 19.87
CA THR A 68 30.93 -0.81 19.51
C THR A 68 30.89 0.07 18.27
N VAL A 69 30.66 -0.54 17.11
CA VAL A 69 30.16 0.16 15.93
C VAL A 69 29.08 -0.74 15.32
N PRO A 70 27.78 -0.40 15.38
CA PRO A 70 26.80 -1.17 14.65
C PRO A 70 27.04 -0.94 13.16
N GLU A 71 27.69 -1.92 12.55
CA GLU A 71 27.75 -2.14 11.11
C GLU A 71 26.33 -2.43 10.63
N VAL A 72 25.64 -1.39 10.17
CA VAL A 72 24.34 -1.51 9.52
C VAL A 72 24.59 -2.05 8.12
N ALA A 73 24.51 -3.37 7.97
CA ALA A 73 24.04 -3.97 6.74
C ALA A 73 22.58 -3.47 6.52
N ALA A 74 22.41 -2.31 5.88
CA ALA A 74 21.11 -1.68 5.68
C ALA A 74 20.49 -2.22 4.37
N PRO A 75 19.40 -3.01 4.42
CA PRO A 75 18.57 -3.22 3.26
C PRO A 75 17.77 -1.93 3.01
N VAL A 76 18.34 -0.91 2.33
CA VAL A 76 17.64 0.37 2.00
C VAL A 76 16.61 0.75 3.08
N ALA A 77 17.08 0.85 4.32
CA ALA A 77 16.19 0.93 5.47
C ALA A 77 15.41 2.25 5.37
N ARG A 78 14.08 2.18 5.47
CA ARG A 78 13.25 3.38 5.60
C ARG A 78 13.83 4.25 6.73
N PRO A 79 13.92 5.58 6.54
CA PRO A 79 14.47 6.46 7.57
C PRO A 79 13.68 6.31 8.87
N SER A 80 14.38 6.33 9.99
CA SER A 80 13.75 6.20 11.30
C SER A 80 12.89 7.43 11.63
N VAL A 81 11.88 7.25 12.49
CA VAL A 81 11.01 8.35 12.95
C VAL A 81 11.82 9.55 13.46
N ASP A 82 12.88 9.30 14.23
CA ASP A 82 13.74 10.35 14.76
C ASP A 82 14.54 11.10 13.69
N GLU A 83 15.01 10.40 12.65
CA GLU A 83 15.72 10.99 11.52
C GLU A 83 14.79 11.90 10.71
N LEU A 84 13.56 11.44 10.46
CA LEU A 84 12.52 12.22 9.79
C LEU A 84 12.14 13.45 10.60
N ARG A 85 12.02 13.33 11.92
CA ARG A 85 11.76 14.46 12.82
C ARG A 85 12.91 15.47 12.80
N ALA A 86 14.17 15.01 12.78
CA ALA A 86 15.34 15.88 12.67
C ALA A 86 15.35 16.62 11.32
N ARG A 87 14.99 15.95 10.22
CA ARG A 87 14.88 16.59 8.91
C ARG A 87 13.78 17.64 8.87
N LEU A 88 12.61 17.38 9.46
CA LEU A 88 11.54 18.38 9.59
C LEU A 88 11.90 19.55 10.51
N ALA A 89 12.78 19.35 11.49
CA ALA A 89 13.29 20.46 12.29
C ALA A 89 14.16 21.41 11.44
N ALA A 90 14.91 20.88 10.47
CA ALA A 90 15.68 21.68 9.52
C ALA A 90 14.80 22.26 8.39
N GLN A 91 13.81 21.49 7.92
CA GLN A 91 12.95 21.82 6.79
C GLN A 91 11.47 21.52 7.15
N PRO A 92 10.78 22.44 7.85
CA PRO A 92 9.43 22.18 8.38
C PRO A 92 8.34 22.03 7.32
N GLU A 93 8.61 22.54 6.11
CA GLU A 93 7.72 22.49 4.95
C GLU A 93 8.03 21.32 4.01
N ASP A 94 8.96 20.42 4.40
CA ASP A 94 9.30 19.26 3.59
C ASP A 94 8.18 18.21 3.64
N GLU A 95 7.26 18.33 2.69
CA GLU A 95 6.09 17.47 2.52
C GLU A 95 6.41 15.97 2.40
N PRO A 96 7.39 15.53 1.56
CA PRO A 96 7.67 14.09 1.42
C PRO A 96 8.16 13.50 2.74
N SER A 97 9.05 14.17 3.48
CA SER A 97 9.50 13.68 4.79
C SER A 97 8.39 13.70 5.83
N ARG A 98 7.43 14.63 5.71
CA ARG A 98 6.25 14.63 6.59
C ARG A 98 5.32 13.46 6.28
N LEU A 99 5.13 13.10 5.01
CA LEU A 99 4.35 11.93 4.62
C LEU A 99 5.01 10.64 5.11
N GLU A 100 6.33 10.50 4.93
CA GLU A 100 7.09 9.38 5.47
C GLU A 100 6.99 9.31 7.00
N LEU A 101 7.08 10.46 7.70
CA LEU A 101 6.92 10.51 9.14
C LEU A 101 5.52 10.05 9.56
N ALA A 102 4.48 10.48 8.84
CA ALA A 102 3.10 10.07 9.12
C ALA A 102 2.93 8.54 9.05
N ARG A 103 3.50 7.92 8.01
CA ARG A 103 3.50 6.45 7.83
C ARG A 103 4.29 5.74 8.92
N ALA A 104 5.49 6.22 9.20
CA ALA A 104 6.34 5.65 10.24
C ALA A 104 5.67 5.76 11.63
N CYS A 105 4.97 6.86 11.92
CA CYS A 105 4.18 7.03 13.14
C CYS A 105 2.99 6.06 13.21
N ALA A 106 2.29 5.82 12.08
CA ALA A 106 1.22 4.84 12.02
C ALA A 106 1.72 3.41 12.29
N GLU A 107 2.84 3.02 11.69
CA GLU A 107 3.50 1.73 11.90
C GLU A 107 4.05 1.59 13.33
N ALA A 108 4.60 2.66 13.91
CA ALA A 108 5.09 2.69 15.28
C ALA A 108 3.98 2.79 16.35
N GLY A 109 2.71 2.84 15.95
CA GLY A 109 1.56 2.99 16.87
C GLY A 109 1.44 4.37 17.53
N SER A 110 2.23 5.35 17.08
CA SER A 110 2.20 6.75 17.52
C SER A 110 1.06 7.50 16.84
N PHE A 111 -0.17 7.19 17.26
CA PHE A 111 -1.38 7.64 16.59
C PHE A 111 -1.53 9.16 16.48
N GLU A 112 -1.33 9.89 17.58
CA GLU A 112 -1.51 11.35 17.58
C GLU A 112 -0.51 12.03 16.62
N ASP A 113 0.77 11.64 16.69
CA ASP A 113 1.82 12.19 15.83
C ASP A 113 1.51 11.96 14.34
N GLY A 114 1.08 10.75 13.97
CA GLY A 114 0.73 10.41 12.60
C GLY A 114 -0.49 11.19 12.08
N VAL A 115 -1.54 11.29 12.90
CA VAL A 115 -2.73 12.08 12.56
C VAL A 115 -2.40 13.56 12.37
N GLU A 116 -1.54 14.13 13.20
CA GLU A 116 -1.10 15.52 13.05
C GLU A 116 -0.37 15.76 11.73
N GLN A 117 0.51 14.83 11.33
CA GLN A 117 1.23 14.92 10.07
C GLN A 117 0.29 14.88 8.86
N TYR A 118 -0.62 13.88 8.79
CA TYR A 118 -1.60 13.79 7.71
C TYR A 118 -2.53 15.01 7.68
N ARG A 119 -2.97 15.50 8.84
CA ARG A 119 -3.81 16.69 8.91
C ARG A 119 -3.11 17.94 8.38
N TRP A 120 -1.81 18.09 8.67
CA TRP A 120 -1.02 19.16 8.12
C TRP A 120 -0.95 19.03 6.60
N LEU A 121 -0.68 17.84 6.07
CA LEU A 121 -0.58 17.58 4.63
C LEU A 121 -1.90 17.86 3.89
N ILE A 122 -3.04 17.46 4.46
CA ILE A 122 -4.36 17.77 3.87
C ILE A 122 -4.61 19.29 3.80
N LYS A 123 -4.15 20.05 4.80
CA LYS A 123 -4.39 21.49 4.88
C LYS A 123 -3.40 22.34 4.10
N LYS A 124 -2.12 22.01 4.18
CA LYS A 124 -0.98 22.82 3.71
C LYS A 124 -0.22 22.16 2.57
N GLY A 125 -0.44 20.87 2.33
CA GLY A 125 0.26 20.15 1.30
C GLY A 125 -0.13 20.60 -0.11
N SER A 126 0.78 20.30 -1.03
CA SER A 126 0.68 20.47 -2.46
C SER A 126 -0.37 19.54 -3.06
N GLN A 127 -0.96 20.00 -4.17
CA GLN A 127 -1.91 19.20 -4.94
C GLN A 127 -1.23 17.94 -5.50
N GLY A 128 -1.94 16.82 -5.47
CA GLY A 128 -1.49 15.51 -5.95
C GLY A 128 -1.16 14.53 -4.83
N LEU A 129 -0.97 15.00 -3.60
CA LEU A 129 -0.72 14.11 -2.44
C LEU A 129 -2.01 13.53 -1.87
N GLU A 130 -3.18 14.08 -2.21
CA GLU A 130 -4.46 13.69 -1.60
C GLU A 130 -4.78 12.21 -1.83
N GLU A 131 -4.61 11.69 -3.05
CA GLU A 131 -4.86 10.28 -3.34
C GLU A 131 -3.95 9.35 -2.54
N THR A 132 -2.69 9.75 -2.36
CA THR A 132 -1.72 9.00 -1.57
C THR A 132 -2.12 9.00 -0.08
N ILE A 133 -2.48 10.16 0.46
CA ILE A 133 -2.96 10.29 1.84
C ILE A 133 -4.24 9.48 2.05
N ILE A 134 -5.19 9.53 1.10
CA ILE A 134 -6.43 8.75 1.15
C ILE A 134 -6.12 7.25 1.21
N ALA A 135 -5.20 6.75 0.37
CA ALA A 135 -4.80 5.36 0.37
C ALA A 135 -4.16 4.95 1.70
N ASP A 136 -3.24 5.75 2.23
CA ASP A 136 -2.55 5.48 3.50
C ASP A 136 -3.53 5.48 4.68
N LEU A 137 -4.44 6.46 4.75
CA LEU A 137 -5.45 6.54 5.81
C LEU A 137 -6.42 5.36 5.76
N ARG A 138 -6.82 4.89 4.57
CA ARG A 138 -7.65 3.69 4.43
C ARG A 138 -6.92 2.45 4.93
N ALA A 139 -5.65 2.27 4.55
CA ALA A 139 -4.84 1.17 5.03
C ALA A 139 -4.66 1.21 6.56
N TRP A 140 -4.58 2.40 7.15
CA TRP A 140 -4.52 2.55 8.61
C TRP A 140 -5.86 2.19 9.28
N ILE A 141 -6.98 2.65 8.72
CA ILE A 141 -8.33 2.32 9.21
C ILE A 141 -8.56 0.80 9.24
N GLU A 142 -8.12 0.07 8.21
CA GLU A 142 -8.28 -1.38 8.13
C GLU A 142 -7.54 -2.15 9.25
N GLN A 143 -6.44 -1.57 9.76
CA GLN A 143 -5.61 -2.17 10.80
C GLN A 143 -6.03 -1.74 12.21
N GLU A 144 -6.70 -0.59 12.33
CA GLU A 144 -7.05 0.01 13.60
C GLU A 144 -8.25 -0.68 14.24
N LYS A 145 -8.14 -1.00 15.53
CA LYS A 145 -9.18 -1.74 16.29
C LYS A 145 -9.85 -0.86 17.33
N GLU A 146 -9.21 0.23 17.73
CA GLU A 146 -9.79 1.15 18.70
C GLU A 146 -10.85 2.04 18.05
N GLU A 147 -12.12 1.90 18.46
CA GLU A 147 -13.24 2.69 17.91
C GLU A 147 -12.99 4.21 17.98
N ARG A 148 -12.36 4.70 19.05
CA ARG A 148 -12.04 6.13 19.21
C ARG A 148 -11.03 6.61 18.17
N ARG A 149 -10.05 5.77 17.84
CA ARG A 149 -9.04 6.06 16.81
C ARG A 149 -9.65 5.95 15.43
N LEU A 150 -10.45 4.90 15.18
CA LEU A 150 -11.24 4.74 13.95
C LEU A 150 -12.10 5.97 13.66
N GLN A 151 -12.87 6.47 14.63
CA GLN A 151 -13.68 7.69 14.44
C GLN A 151 -12.83 8.91 14.06
N ARG A 152 -11.65 9.07 14.66
CA ARG A 152 -10.72 10.15 14.29
C ARG A 152 -10.17 9.97 12.87
N LEU A 153 -9.81 8.74 12.49
CA LEU A 153 -9.30 8.44 11.15
C LEU A 153 -10.37 8.61 10.06
N HIS A 154 -11.59 8.13 10.27
CA HIS A 154 -12.71 8.34 9.33
C HIS A 154 -13.01 9.82 9.13
N ARG A 155 -12.98 10.62 10.21
CA ARG A 155 -13.11 12.08 10.08
C ARG A 155 -11.98 12.70 9.25
N LEU A 156 -10.75 12.26 9.49
CA LEU A 156 -9.57 12.74 8.76
C LEU A 156 -9.60 12.32 7.28
N LEU A 157 -10.05 11.10 6.99
CA LEU A 157 -10.27 10.60 5.64
C LEU A 157 -11.36 11.41 4.92
N GLY A 158 -12.44 11.77 5.63
CA GLY A 158 -13.43 12.71 5.12
C GLY A 158 -12.84 14.07 4.75
N ASP A 159 -11.97 14.64 5.60
CA ASP A 159 -11.26 15.90 5.31
C ASP A 159 -10.35 15.76 4.07
N ALA A 160 -9.67 14.62 3.90
CA ALA A 160 -8.85 14.32 2.73
C ALA A 160 -9.70 14.22 1.44
N TYR A 161 -10.84 13.54 1.49
CA TYR A 161 -11.77 13.48 0.37
C TYR A 161 -12.34 14.86 0.01
N MET A 162 -12.67 15.71 1.00
CA MET A 162 -13.11 17.08 0.75
C MET A 162 -12.05 17.89 0.00
N LYS A 163 -10.78 17.75 0.41
CA LYS A 163 -9.64 18.40 -0.24
C LYS A 163 -9.45 17.93 -1.68
N ALA A 164 -9.63 16.63 -1.93
CA ALA A 164 -9.57 16.02 -3.26
C ALA A 164 -10.78 16.34 -4.16
N GLY A 165 -11.84 16.99 -3.64
CA GLY A 165 -13.08 17.24 -4.37
C GLY A 165 -14.03 16.03 -4.45
N LEU A 166 -13.75 14.97 -3.71
CA LEU A 166 -14.53 13.73 -3.64
C LEU A 166 -15.64 13.85 -2.58
N TYR A 167 -16.55 14.79 -2.78
CA TYR A 167 -17.55 15.17 -1.77
C TYR A 167 -18.49 14.03 -1.36
N ALA A 168 -18.87 13.16 -2.30
CA ALA A 168 -19.76 12.04 -2.01
C ALA A 168 -19.11 11.04 -1.04
N GLN A 169 -17.82 10.74 -1.22
CA GLN A 169 -17.06 9.91 -0.30
C GLN A 169 -16.87 10.60 1.05
N ALA A 170 -16.53 11.90 1.05
CA ALA A 170 -16.37 12.65 2.30
C ALA A 170 -17.63 12.60 3.19
N VAL A 171 -18.82 12.78 2.59
CA VAL A 171 -20.09 12.72 3.32
C VAL A 171 -20.33 11.33 3.92
N GLN A 172 -19.97 10.25 3.21
CA GLN A 172 -20.10 8.88 3.71
C GLN A 172 -19.21 8.66 4.95
N GLU A 173 -17.96 9.12 4.90
CA GLU A 173 -17.04 9.00 6.04
C GLU A 173 -17.53 9.78 7.27
N TYR A 174 -18.03 11.01 7.08
CA TYR A 174 -18.58 11.79 8.18
C TYR A 174 -19.88 11.18 8.73
N ALA A 175 -20.74 10.67 7.86
CA ALA A 175 -21.96 9.97 8.28
C ALA A 175 -21.64 8.71 9.08
N TRP A 176 -20.60 7.97 8.69
CA TRP A 176 -20.11 6.83 9.45
C TRP A 176 -19.74 7.25 10.87
N VAL A 177 -18.95 8.33 11.05
CA VAL A 177 -18.57 8.81 12.39
C VAL A 177 -19.78 9.20 13.23
N LEU A 178 -20.79 9.84 12.63
CA LEU A 178 -22.03 10.21 13.32
C LEU A 178 -22.92 9.02 13.69
N SER A 179 -22.83 7.93 12.93
CA SER A 179 -23.56 6.69 13.21
C SER A 179 -22.95 5.86 14.35
N GLN A 180 -21.69 6.12 14.70
CA GLN A 180 -21.03 5.43 15.80
C GLN A 180 -21.54 5.93 17.15
N PRO A 181 -21.75 5.04 18.14
CA PRO A 181 -22.20 5.46 19.46
C PRO A 181 -21.18 6.40 20.10
N ALA A 182 -21.66 7.58 20.52
CA ALA A 182 -20.85 8.55 21.25
C ALA A 182 -20.46 7.97 22.62
N ARG A 183 -19.28 7.34 22.71
CA ARG A 183 -18.75 6.85 23.98
C ARG A 183 -18.22 8.03 24.79
N ARG A 184 -19.10 8.58 25.63
CA ARG A 184 -18.76 9.50 26.74
C ARG A 184 -17.74 8.86 27.68
#